data_AF-A0A8J7EVP3-F1
#
_entry.id   AF-A0A8J7EVP3-F1
#
_cell.length_a   1.000
_cell.length_b   1.000
_cell.length_c   1.000
_cell.angle_alpha   90.00
_cell.angle_beta   90.00
_cell.angle_gamma   90.00
#
_symmetry.space_group_name_H-M   'P 1'
#
loop_
_entity.id
_entity.type
_entity.pdbx_description
1 polymer ?
#
loop_
_entity_poly.entity_id
_entity_poly.type
_entity_poly.pdbx_seq_one_letter_code
_entity_poly.pdbx_strand_id
1 'polypeptide(L)' 'MEVFNQALSLAHDEDVSTWTRAIAHWMEEHRVSTIPLVQLQQSVQMPLVQLWLALLLGEYAIEQRGEFYDVQQLWVSAG' A
#
# COMPACT_ATOMS: atom_id res chain seq x y z
N MET A 1 -2.47 -21.58 -19.51
CA MET A 1 -1.66 -21.32 -18.30
C MET A 1 -0.33 -20.64 -18.64
N GLU A 2 -0.31 -19.70 -19.58
CA GLU A 2 0.95 -19.05 -20.02
C GLU A 2 0.88 -17.53 -19.78
N VAL A 3 -0.32 -16.97 -19.99
CA VAL A 3 -0.64 -15.55 -19.73
C VAL A 3 -0.52 -15.18 -18.23
N PHE A 4 -0.88 -16.09 -17.31
CA PHE A 4 -0.78 -15.85 -15.87
C PHE A 4 0.67 -15.68 -15.40
N ASN A 5 1.59 -16.49 -15.93
CA ASN A 5 3.01 -16.40 -15.58
C ASN A 5 3.69 -15.17 -16.21
N GLN A 6 3.23 -14.72 -17.38
CA GLN A 6 3.72 -13.49 -17.99
C GLN A 6 3.24 -12.25 -17.26
N ALA A 7 1.98 -12.21 -16.83
CA ALA A 7 1.45 -11.13 -15.98
C ALA A 7 2.17 -11.10 -14.62
N LEU A 8 2.45 -12.26 -14.03
CA LEU A 8 3.20 -12.37 -12.77
C LEU A 8 4.68 -11.96 -12.93
N SER A 9 5.30 -12.24 -14.08
CA SER A 9 6.68 -11.84 -14.39
C SER A 9 6.80 -10.34 -14.68
N LEU A 10 5.80 -9.73 -15.34
CA LEU A 10 5.74 -8.28 -15.56
C LEU A 10 5.45 -7.51 -14.26
N ALA A 11 4.65 -8.10 -13.36
CA ALA A 11 4.41 -7.57 -12.02
C ALA A 11 5.60 -7.80 -11.05
N HIS A 12 6.55 -8.69 -11.38
CA HIS A 12 7.77 -8.92 -10.60
C HIS A 12 8.86 -7.86 -10.85
N ASP A 13 8.81 -7.18 -12.00
CA ASP A 13 9.69 -6.02 -12.30
C ASP A 13 9.17 -4.72 -11.65
N GLU A 14 7.90 -4.69 -11.27
CA GLU A 14 7.38 -3.71 -10.32
C GLU A 14 7.76 -4.19 -8.92
N ASP A 15 8.70 -3.51 -8.28
CA ASP A 15 9.31 -3.94 -7.03
C ASP A 15 8.36 -3.73 -5.81
N VAL A 16 7.20 -4.38 -5.85
CA VAL A 16 6.17 -4.39 -4.80
C VAL A 16 6.78 -4.75 -3.46
N SER A 17 7.74 -5.67 -3.46
CA SER A 17 8.48 -6.07 -2.25
C SER A 17 9.22 -4.88 -1.61
N THR A 18 9.85 -4.04 -2.43
CA THR A 18 10.53 -2.83 -2.00
C THR A 18 9.55 -1.76 -1.53
N TRP A 19 8.39 -1.62 -2.18
CA TRP A 19 7.35 -0.68 -1.76
C TRP A 19 6.73 -1.06 -0.42
N THR A 20 6.36 -2.33 -0.23
CA THR A 20 5.87 -2.86 1.04
C THR A 20 6.89 -2.65 2.15
N ARG A 21 8.18 -2.92 1.88
CA ARG A 21 9.26 -2.70 2.86
C ARG A 21 9.42 -1.22 3.23
N ALA A 22 9.32 -0.31 2.26
CA ALA A 22 9.43 1.13 2.50
C ALA A 22 8.28 1.64 3.39
N ILE A 23 7.05 1.18 3.15
CA ILE A 23 5.89 1.53 3.96
C ILE A 23 6.04 0.99 5.39
N ALA A 24 6.40 -0.29 5.53
CA ALA A 24 6.59 -0.92 6.84
C ALA A 24 7.68 -0.21 7.65
N HIS A 25 8.84 0.05 7.04
CA HIS A 25 9.93 0.79 7.69
C HIS A 25 9.46 2.18 8.14
N TRP A 26 8.77 2.92 7.28
CA TRP A 26 8.29 4.26 7.63
C TRP A 26 7.33 4.23 8.82
N MET A 27 6.37 3.29 8.83
CA MET A 27 5.39 3.13 9.91
C MET A 27 6.05 2.72 11.23
N GLU A 28 7.04 1.82 11.19
CA GLU A 28 7.81 1.39 12.36
C GLU A 28 8.65 2.54 12.93
N GLU A 29 9.39 3.25 12.08
CA GLU A 29 10.24 4.39 12.47
C GLU A 29 9.43 5.50 13.15
N HIS A 30 8.24 5.78 12.65
CA HIS A 30 7.35 6.82 13.18
C HIS A 30 6.39 6.32 14.27
N ARG A 31 6.44 5.02 14.62
CA ARG A 31 5.55 4.36 15.59
C ARG A 31 4.07 4.56 15.30
N VAL A 32 3.71 4.48 14.02
CA VAL A 32 2.35 4.66 13.53
C VAL A 32 1.75 3.29 13.22
N SER A 33 0.74 2.88 13.98
CA SER A 33 0.02 1.62 13.73
C SER A 33 -1.11 1.77 12.72
N THR A 34 -1.74 2.94 12.65
CA THR A 34 -2.90 3.24 11.80
C THR A 34 -2.83 4.67 11.28
N ILE A 35 -3.06 4.88 9.99
CA ILE A 35 -2.93 6.20 9.31
C ILE A 35 -3.91 6.33 8.14
N PRO A 36 -4.45 7.52 7.83
CA PRO A 36 -5.20 7.75 6.60
C PRO A 36 -4.33 7.52 5.36
N LEU A 37 -4.88 6.89 4.31
CA LEU A 37 -4.17 6.58 3.06
C LEU A 37 -3.51 7.84 2.47
N VAL A 38 -4.23 8.96 2.45
CA VAL A 38 -3.74 10.23 1.89
C VAL A 38 -2.51 10.73 2.65
N GLN A 39 -2.51 10.62 3.98
CA GLN A 39 -1.36 11.01 4.80
C GLN A 39 -0.18 10.07 4.59
N LEU A 40 -0.44 8.75 4.50
CA LEU A 40 0.59 7.77 4.19
C LEU A 40 1.27 8.08 2.85
N GLN A 41 0.48 8.35 1.81
CA GLN A 41 0.97 8.68 0.47
C GLN A 41 1.88 9.91 0.47
N GLN A 42 1.52 10.94 1.22
CA GLN A 42 2.31 12.16 1.37
C GLN A 42 3.62 11.90 2.13
N SER A 43 3.57 11.04 3.15
CA SER A 43 4.72 10.72 4.00
C SER A 43 5.77 9.88 3.30
N VAL A 44 5.37 8.82 2.56
CA VAL A 44 6.32 7.95 1.84
C VAL A 44 6.68 8.49 0.46
N GLN A 45 6.03 9.57 0.00
CA GLN A 45 6.23 10.21 -1.30
C GLN A 45 6.15 9.24 -2.50
N MET A 46 5.32 8.20 -2.35
CA MET A 46 5.14 7.14 -3.34
C MET A 46 3.96 7.48 -4.27
N PRO A 47 4.05 7.21 -5.59
CA PRO A 47 2.91 7.29 -6.49
C PRO A 47 1.72 6.49 -5.96
N LEU A 48 0.51 7.05 -6.05
CA LEU A 48 -0.69 6.43 -5.47
C LEU A 48 -0.92 5.00 -5.94
N VAL A 49 -0.67 4.70 -7.21
CA VAL A 49 -0.83 3.34 -7.76
C VAL A 49 0.16 2.35 -7.13
N GLN A 50 1.42 2.74 -6.95
CA GLN A 50 2.45 1.90 -6.32
C GLN A 50 2.10 1.66 -4.85
N LEU A 51 1.70 2.71 -4.14
CA LEU A 51 1.23 2.61 -2.76
C LEU A 51 0.03 1.66 -2.67
N TRP A 52 -0.95 1.82 -3.56
CA TRP A 52 -2.15 0.99 -3.58
C TRP A 52 -1.83 -0.49 -3.83
N LEU A 53 -0.94 -0.79 -4.78
CA LEU A 53 -0.50 -2.17 -5.04
C LEU A 53 0.27 -2.75 -3.85
N ALA A 54 1.16 -1.98 -3.23
CA ALA A 54 1.88 -2.41 -2.03
C ALA A 54 0.94 -2.70 -0.85
N LEU A 55 -0.10 -1.90 -0.66
CA LEU A 55 -1.09 -2.11 0.39
C LEU A 55 -1.99 -3.33 0.12
N LEU A 56 -2.38 -3.57 -1.14
CA LEU A 56 -3.21 -4.72 -1.52
C LEU A 56 -2.46 -6.05 -1.52
N LEU A 57 -1.16 -6.03 -1.82
CA LEU A 57 -0.30 -7.22 -1.94
C LEU A 57 0.57 -7.45 -0.69
N GLY A 58 0.61 -6.50 0.23
CA GLY A 58 1.28 -6.59 1.52
C GLY A 58 0.34 -7.01 2.66
N GLU A 59 0.90 -7.14 3.86
CA GLU A 59 0.17 -7.49 5.08
C GLU A 59 -0.38 -6.21 5.75
N TYR A 60 -1.34 -5.55 5.11
CA TYR A 60 -1.99 -4.36 5.65
C TYR A 60 -3.50 -4.54 5.73
N ALA A 61 -4.11 -3.97 6.77
CA ALA A 61 -5.56 -3.85 6.85
C ALA A 61 -5.99 -2.49 6.28
N ILE A 62 -6.96 -2.52 5.37
CA ILE A 62 -7.55 -1.30 4.78
C ILE A 62 -9.00 -1.19 5.25
N GLU A 63 -9.35 -0.07 5.87
CA GLU A 63 -10.67 0.19 6.44
C GLU A 63 -11.26 1.48 5.85
N GLN A 64 -12.44 1.39 5.23
CA GLN A 64 -13.23 2.56 4.82
C GLN A 64 -14.16 2.95 5.98
N ARG A 65 -13.92 4.11 6.59
CA ARG A 65 -14.67 4.62 7.76
C ARG A 65 -15.79 5.60 7.42
N GLY A 66 -16.01 5.87 6.13
CA GLY A 66 -17.01 6.80 5.64
C GLY A 66 -17.71 6.27 4.39
N GLU A 67 -18.31 7.17 3.63
CA GLU A 67 -18.97 6.83 2.37
C GLU A 67 -17.98 6.26 1.35
N PHE A 68 -18.51 5.47 0.42
CA PHE A 68 -17.71 4.91 -0.65
C PHE A 68 -17.08 6.03 -1.50
N TYR A 69 -15.78 5.90 -1.81
CA TYR A 69 -14.92 6.92 -2.46
C TYR A 69 -14.55 8.15 -1.64
N ASP A 70 -14.91 8.24 -0.36
CA ASP A 70 -14.28 9.22 0.51
C ASP A 70 -12.86 8.75 0.89
N VAL A 71 -11.89 9.12 0.05
CA VAL A 71 -10.49 8.72 0.21
C VAL A 71 -9.84 9.26 1.48
N GLN A 72 -10.41 10.31 2.09
CA GLN A 72 -9.94 10.81 3.39
C GLN A 72 -10.36 9.89 4.54
N GLN A 73 -11.36 9.04 4.31
CA GLN A 73 -11.87 8.06 5.26
C GLN A 73 -11.35 6.65 4.97
N LEU A 74 -10.34 6.51 4.11
CA LEU A 74 -9.65 5.25 3.93
C LEU A 74 -8.43 5.20 4.85
N TRP A 75 -8.43 4.23 5.76
CA TRP A 75 -7.40 4.04 6.76
C TRP A 75 -6.62 2.77 6.48
N VAL A 76 -5.32 2.83 6.77
CA VAL A 76 -4.37 1.74 6.63
C VAL A 76 -3.82 1.42 8.01
N SER A 77 -3.81 0.15 8.38
CA SER A 77 -3.14 -0.34 9.58
C SER A 77 -2.06 -1.35 9.22
N ALA A 78 -0.93 -1.30 9.93
CA ALA A 78 0.09 -2.34 9.86
C ALA A 78 -0.52 -3.69 10.29
N GLY A 79 -0.16 -4.76 9.57
CA GLY A 79 -0.53 -6.14 9.89
C GLY A 79 0.21 -6.70 11.11
#